data_AF-A0A7Y5RY87-F1
#
_entry.id   AF-A0A7Y5RY87-F1
#
_cell.length_a   1.000
_cell.length_b   1.000
_cell.length_c   1.000
_cell.angle_alpha   90.00
_cell.angle_beta   90.00
_cell.angle_gamma   90.00
#
_symmetry.space_group_name_H-M   'P 1'
#
loop_
_entity.id
_entity.type
_entity.pdbx_description
1 polymer ?
#
loop_
_entity_poly.entity_id
_entity_poly.type
_entity_poly.pdbx_seq_one_letter_code
_entity_poly.pdbx_strand_id
1 'polypeptide(L)'
;MKSLLLRAGAFTAVLVSAALAANPATKKKAVDPTPELPPATATQVWEPVPPVVSAPAGGVPSDAVVLFDGRNLDAWESIKTAGAPAPWRIEGDALVCVPKSGNIRTRAGFGDIQLHLEFRTPAKVEGTGQGRGNSGVFFMGIYELQILDSYENSTYVNGQAGAIYKQYPPLVNASRRPGEWQTFDAVWIAPRFAADGKLLSPARLTVW
;
A
#
# COMPACT_ATOMS: atom_id res chain seq x y z
N MET A 1 -4.84 -2.12 -12.31
CA MET A 1 -5.06 -2.80 -11.03
C MET A 1 -5.48 -4.24 -11.34
N LYS A 2 -4.60 -5.23 -11.15
CA LYS A 2 -4.93 -6.64 -11.39
C LYS A 2 -4.45 -7.51 -10.24
N SER A 3 -5.33 -8.44 -9.87
CA SER A 3 -5.30 -9.31 -8.72
C SER A 3 -4.61 -10.65 -9.01
N LEU A 4 -3.92 -11.15 -7.98
CA LEU A 4 -3.80 -12.53 -7.47
C LEU A 4 -3.83 -13.73 -8.44
N LEU A 5 -2.73 -14.48 -8.42
CA LEU A 5 -2.58 -15.84 -8.94
C LEU A 5 -3.25 -16.85 -7.98
N LEU A 6 -4.06 -17.78 -8.52
CA LEU A 6 -4.36 -19.04 -7.83
C LEU A 6 -3.92 -20.21 -8.72
N ARG A 7 -3.15 -21.13 -8.11
CA ARG A 7 -2.51 -22.29 -8.73
C ARG A 7 -3.51 -23.22 -9.43
N ALA A 8 -3.16 -23.66 -10.63
CA ALA A 8 -3.86 -24.71 -11.36
C ALA A 8 -3.58 -26.09 -10.71
N GLY A 9 -4.63 -26.75 -10.23
CA GLY A 9 -4.63 -28.18 -9.93
C GLY A 9 -5.22 -28.95 -11.11
N ALA A 10 -4.45 -29.90 -11.66
CA ALA A 10 -4.88 -30.75 -12.76
C ALA A 10 -6.02 -31.68 -12.31
N PHE A 11 -7.14 -31.67 -13.06
CA PHE A 11 -8.21 -32.65 -12.93
C PHE A 11 -8.20 -33.54 -14.19
N THR A 12 -7.88 -34.81 -14.00
CA THR A 12 -7.94 -35.83 -15.06
C THR A 12 -9.37 -36.34 -15.15
N ALA A 13 -10.05 -36.12 -16.28
CA ALA A 13 -11.39 -36.68 -16.52
C ALA A 13 -11.27 -38.05 -17.22
N VAL A 14 -11.86 -39.07 -16.61
CA VAL A 14 -12.07 -40.39 -17.23
C VAL A 14 -13.35 -40.34 -18.07
N LEU A 15 -13.23 -40.63 -19.36
CA LEU A 15 -14.36 -40.74 -20.30
C LEU A 15 -14.83 -42.20 -20.35
N VAL A 16 -16.07 -42.45 -19.93
CA VAL A 16 -16.79 -43.70 -20.23
C VAL A 16 -17.73 -43.41 -21.39
N SER A 17 -17.51 -44.04 -22.54
CA SER A 17 -18.39 -43.95 -23.71
C SER A 17 -19.46 -45.04 -23.65
N ALA A 18 -20.72 -44.64 -23.46
CA ALA A 18 -21.88 -45.46 -23.78
C ALA A 18 -22.50 -44.92 -25.08
N ALA A 19 -22.48 -45.74 -26.14
CA ALA A 19 -23.12 -45.41 -27.41
C ALA A 19 -24.62 -45.71 -27.32
N LEU A 20 -25.46 -44.69 -27.51
CA LEU A 20 -26.88 -44.86 -27.81
C LEU A 20 -27.16 -44.38 -29.24
N ALA A 21 -27.86 -45.22 -30.01
CA ALA A 21 -28.23 -44.99 -31.39
C ALA A 21 -29.15 -43.76 -31.56
N ALA A 22 -28.85 -42.94 -32.56
CA ALA A 22 -29.61 -41.74 -32.88
C ALA A 22 -30.82 -42.05 -33.79
N ASN A 23 -31.98 -41.49 -33.44
CA ASN A 23 -33.15 -41.41 -34.31
C ASN A 23 -33.11 -40.05 -35.07
N PRO A 24 -33.48 -39.96 -36.37
CA PRO A 24 -33.31 -38.74 -37.14
C PRO A 24 -34.47 -37.77 -36.85
N ALA A 25 -34.33 -36.96 -35.81
CA ALA A 25 -35.18 -35.80 -35.60
C ALA A 25 -34.63 -34.61 -36.41
N THR A 26 -35.51 -33.95 -37.16
CA THR A 26 -35.26 -32.72 -37.91
C THR A 26 -34.71 -31.63 -36.99
N LYS A 27 -33.41 -31.31 -37.11
CA LYS A 27 -32.77 -30.21 -36.39
C LYS A 27 -33.27 -28.87 -36.91
N LYS A 28 -34.30 -28.29 -36.28
CA LYS A 28 -34.49 -26.83 -36.32
C LYS A 28 -33.34 -26.21 -35.53
N LYS A 29 -32.51 -25.41 -36.21
CA LYS A 29 -31.44 -24.62 -35.60
C LYS A 29 -32.09 -23.71 -34.56
N ALA A 30 -31.92 -24.01 -33.28
CA ALA A 30 -32.23 -23.06 -32.22
C ALA A 30 -31.34 -21.85 -32.45
N VAL A 31 -31.94 -20.70 -32.75
CA VAL A 31 -31.22 -19.42 -32.78
C VAL A 31 -31.00 -19.08 -31.32
N ASP A 32 -29.78 -19.31 -30.85
CA ASP A 32 -29.34 -18.87 -29.54
C ASP A 32 -29.45 -17.32 -29.50
N PRO A 33 -30.29 -16.73 -28.63
CA PRO A 33 -30.52 -15.30 -28.61
C PRO A 33 -29.40 -14.52 -27.92
N THR A 34 -28.28 -15.18 -27.58
CA THR A 34 -27.12 -14.53 -26.98
C THR A 34 -26.55 -13.50 -27.97
N PRO A 35 -26.54 -12.19 -27.63
CA PRO A 35 -25.99 -11.17 -28.50
C PRO A 35 -24.52 -11.50 -28.81
N GLU A 36 -24.16 -11.51 -30.09
CA GLU A 36 -22.78 -11.69 -30.50
C GLU A 36 -21.96 -10.50 -29.98
N LEU A 37 -21.07 -10.75 -29.03
CA LEU A 37 -20.20 -9.71 -28.50
C LEU A 37 -19.25 -9.23 -29.61
N PRO A 38 -18.91 -7.94 -29.65
CA PRO A 38 -17.91 -7.44 -30.59
C PRO A 38 -16.58 -8.18 -30.38
N PRO A 39 -15.76 -8.32 -31.44
CA PRO A 39 -14.46 -8.98 -31.32
C PRO A 39 -13.59 -8.25 -30.29
N ALA A 40 -12.73 -8.99 -29.59
CA ALA A 40 -11.84 -8.43 -28.55
C ALA A 40 -10.95 -7.28 -29.07
N THR A 41 -10.70 -7.22 -30.38
CA THR A 41 -9.95 -6.15 -31.04
C THR A 41 -10.66 -4.80 -30.99
N ALA A 42 -11.98 -4.76 -30.88
CA ALA A 42 -12.76 -3.52 -30.81
C ALA A 42 -12.47 -2.70 -29.54
N THR A 43 -11.87 -3.31 -28.52
CA THR A 43 -11.51 -2.66 -27.25
C THR A 43 -10.01 -2.56 -27.02
N GLN A 44 -9.18 -2.93 -28.02
CA GLN A 44 -7.73 -2.83 -27.91
C GLN A 44 -7.27 -1.38 -28.11
N VAL A 45 -6.51 -0.87 -27.15
CA VAL A 45 -5.81 0.41 -27.24
C VAL A 45 -4.31 0.12 -27.19
N TRP A 46 -3.60 0.53 -28.24
CA TRP A 46 -2.18 0.22 -28.41
C TRP A 46 -1.26 1.35 -27.96
N GLU A 47 -1.77 2.58 -27.93
CA GLU A 47 -1.00 3.78 -27.64
C GLU A 47 -1.75 4.72 -26.67
N PRO A 48 -1.01 5.46 -25.82
CA PRO A 48 0.44 5.47 -25.71
C PRO A 48 1.00 4.19 -25.08
N VAL A 49 2.16 3.75 -25.57
CA VAL A 49 2.87 2.61 -24.96
C VAL A 49 3.36 3.03 -23.57
N PRO A 50 3.03 2.27 -22.50
CA PRO A 50 3.49 2.59 -21.16
C PRO A 50 5.03 2.58 -21.07
N PRO A 51 5.64 3.47 -20.26
CA PRO A 51 7.07 3.46 -20.03
C PRO A 51 7.51 2.16 -19.33
N VAL A 52 8.72 1.71 -19.64
CA VAL A 52 9.32 0.54 -18.99
C VAL A 52 9.96 0.97 -17.68
N VAL A 53 9.54 0.36 -16.58
CA VAL A 53 10.10 0.54 -15.23
C VAL A 53 10.78 -0.77 -14.81
N SER A 54 12.02 -0.69 -14.33
CA SER A 54 12.69 -1.84 -13.72
C SER A 54 12.31 -1.91 -12.24
N ALA A 55 11.80 -3.06 -11.80
CA ALA A 55 11.43 -3.31 -10.41
C ALA A 55 12.01 -4.66 -9.97
N PRO A 56 13.29 -4.71 -9.52
CA PRO A 56 13.88 -5.94 -9.02
C PRO A 56 13.13 -6.46 -7.80
N ALA A 57 13.07 -7.79 -7.63
CA ALA A 57 12.40 -8.40 -6.49
C ALA A 57 13.04 -7.94 -5.17
N GLY A 58 12.23 -7.32 -4.30
CA GLY A 58 12.70 -6.76 -3.02
C GLY A 58 13.59 -5.52 -3.16
N GLY A 59 13.72 -4.94 -4.35
CA GLY A 59 14.48 -3.72 -4.57
C GLY A 59 13.60 -2.54 -4.94
N VAL A 60 14.24 -1.37 -5.04
CA VAL A 60 13.57 -0.12 -5.35
C VAL A 60 13.29 -0.01 -6.85
N PRO A 61 12.05 0.32 -7.28
CA PRO A 61 11.77 0.60 -8.68
C PRO A 61 12.63 1.74 -9.24
N SER A 62 13.00 1.65 -10.52
CA SER A 62 13.92 2.60 -11.16
C SER A 62 13.38 4.04 -11.25
N ASP A 63 12.08 4.23 -11.11
CA ASP A 63 11.40 5.52 -11.13
C ASP A 63 11.07 6.05 -9.73
N ALA A 64 11.40 5.30 -8.66
CA ALA A 64 11.11 5.71 -7.30
C ALA A 64 12.10 6.75 -6.76
N VAL A 65 11.59 7.68 -5.96
CA VAL A 65 12.42 8.61 -5.19
C VAL A 65 12.85 7.91 -3.90
N VAL A 66 14.16 7.63 -3.78
CA VAL A 66 14.74 7.03 -2.57
C VAL A 66 14.84 8.08 -1.48
N LEU A 67 14.00 7.96 -0.44
CA LEU A 67 14.03 8.88 0.71
C LEU A 67 15.08 8.48 1.76
N PHE A 68 15.42 7.20 1.85
CA PHE A 68 16.45 6.70 2.77
C PHE A 68 16.98 5.36 2.29
N ASP A 69 18.30 5.21 2.23
CA ASP A 69 19.01 4.01 1.78
C ASP A 69 20.08 3.54 2.79
N GLY A 70 20.04 4.05 4.02
CA GLY A 70 21.04 3.78 5.06
C GLY A 70 22.23 4.74 5.08
N ARG A 71 22.39 5.65 4.11
CA ARG A 71 23.62 6.47 4.00
C ARG A 71 23.53 7.85 4.64
N ASN A 72 22.43 8.57 4.42
CA ASN A 72 22.27 9.94 4.91
C ASN A 72 20.78 10.30 5.08
N LEU A 73 20.52 11.51 5.59
CA LEU A 73 19.18 12.07 5.75
C LEU A 73 19.00 13.32 4.86
N ASP A 74 19.67 13.40 3.71
CA ASP A 74 19.67 14.62 2.88
C ASP A 74 18.29 14.93 2.30
N ALA A 75 17.48 13.90 2.06
CA ALA A 75 16.08 14.03 1.66
C ALA A 75 15.16 14.56 2.79
N TRP A 76 15.67 14.70 4.02
CA TRP A 76 14.91 15.06 5.22
C TRP A 76 15.41 16.36 5.85
N GLU A 77 14.51 17.02 6.57
CA GLU A 77 14.82 18.19 7.39
C GLU A 77 14.02 18.19 8.69
N SER A 78 14.49 18.98 9.66
CA SER A 78 13.77 19.23 10.91
C SER A 78 12.47 19.99 10.65
N ILE A 79 11.36 19.58 11.28
CA ILE A 79 10.13 20.40 11.24
C ILE A 79 10.24 21.68 12.08
N LYS A 80 11.17 21.73 13.04
CA LYS A 80 11.37 22.89 13.93
C LYS A 80 12.04 24.05 13.21
N THR A 81 12.83 23.77 12.19
CA THR A 81 13.61 24.76 11.45
C THR A 81 13.79 24.29 10.01
N ALA A 82 13.11 24.95 9.07
CA ALA A 82 13.22 24.64 7.65
C ALA A 82 14.68 24.75 7.19
N GLY A 83 15.11 23.85 6.32
CA GLY A 83 16.49 23.77 5.85
C GLY A 83 17.44 23.00 6.79
N ALA A 84 17.19 23.01 8.11
CA ALA A 84 18.09 22.40 9.08
C ALA A 84 18.13 20.87 8.96
N PRO A 85 19.29 20.23 9.21
CA PRO A 85 19.40 18.77 9.19
C PRO A 85 18.37 18.09 10.09
N ALA A 86 17.85 16.95 9.63
CA ALA A 86 16.96 16.10 10.41
C ALA A 86 17.70 15.60 11.68
N PRO A 87 17.20 15.88 12.90
CA PRO A 87 17.93 15.59 14.14
C PRO A 87 17.74 14.14 14.62
N TRP A 88 17.51 13.22 13.68
CA TRP A 88 17.47 11.78 13.91
C TRP A 88 18.84 11.20 13.55
N ARG A 89 19.10 9.94 13.91
CA ARG A 89 20.41 9.31 13.69
C ARG A 89 20.31 8.05 12.87
N ILE A 90 21.40 7.68 12.22
CA ILE A 90 21.54 6.39 11.55
C ILE A 90 22.21 5.42 12.53
N GLU A 91 21.63 4.24 12.69
CA GLU A 91 22.26 3.11 13.39
C GLU A 91 22.21 1.88 12.48
N GLY A 92 23.37 1.41 12.04
CA GLY A 92 23.45 0.37 11.02
C GLY A 92 22.86 0.86 9.70
N ASP A 93 21.84 0.18 9.21
CA ASP A 93 21.07 0.49 8.01
C ASP A 93 19.75 1.23 8.30
N ALA A 94 19.47 1.57 9.57
CA ALA A 94 18.20 2.12 10.01
C ALA A 94 18.28 3.60 10.38
N LEU A 95 17.23 4.34 10.03
CA LEU A 95 16.96 5.69 10.52
C LEU A 95 16.21 5.59 11.87
N VAL A 96 16.85 6.05 12.95
CA VAL A 96 16.36 5.91 14.32
C VAL A 96 15.92 7.25 14.90
N CYS A 97 14.65 7.30 15.33
CA CYS A 97 14.08 8.45 16.03
C CYS A 97 14.86 8.75 17.32
N VAL A 98 15.19 10.03 17.53
CA VAL A 98 15.86 10.51 18.76
C VAL A 98 14.80 11.13 19.66
N PRO A 99 14.56 10.59 20.88
CA PRO A 99 13.59 11.15 21.78
C PRO A 99 13.81 12.66 22.03
N LYS A 100 12.73 13.44 22.01
CA LYS A 100 12.71 14.91 22.21
C LYS A 100 13.40 15.75 21.12
N SER A 101 13.96 15.15 20.07
CA SER A 101 14.55 15.90 18.95
C SER A 101 13.50 16.61 18.08
N GLY A 102 12.26 16.08 18.06
CA GLY A 102 11.16 16.53 17.21
C GLY A 102 11.03 15.71 15.93
N ASN A 103 9.98 15.99 15.17
CA ASN A 103 9.70 15.27 13.93
C ASN A 103 10.62 15.74 12.79
N ILE A 104 10.66 14.92 11.74
CA ILE A 104 11.33 15.23 10.48
C ILE A 104 10.30 15.21 9.36
N ARG A 105 10.61 15.89 8.25
CA ARG A 105 9.81 15.84 7.03
C ARG A 105 10.71 15.73 5.81
N THR A 106 10.16 15.22 4.72
CA THR A 106 10.84 15.27 3.43
C THR A 106 11.04 16.73 3.00
N ARG A 107 12.19 17.03 2.37
CA ARG A 107 12.42 18.35 1.76
C ARG A 107 11.52 18.57 0.54
N ALA A 108 11.29 17.52 -0.24
CA ALA A 108 10.35 17.53 -1.34
C ALA A 108 8.90 17.45 -0.83
N GLY A 109 8.01 18.15 -1.55
CA GLY A 109 6.56 18.00 -1.40
C GLY A 109 6.01 17.00 -2.41
N PHE A 110 4.99 16.24 -2.01
CA PHE A 110 4.38 15.20 -2.83
C PHE A 110 2.87 15.37 -2.91
N GLY A 111 2.30 15.03 -4.08
CA GLY A 111 0.87 14.92 -4.31
C GLY A 111 0.41 13.48 -4.12
N ASP A 112 -0.05 12.83 -5.20
CA ASP A 112 -0.36 11.40 -5.19
C ASP A 112 0.94 10.59 -5.18
N ILE A 113 1.01 9.56 -4.35
CA ILE A 113 2.21 8.71 -4.22
C ILE A 113 1.86 7.25 -4.00
N GLN A 114 2.79 6.39 -4.40
CA GLN A 114 2.98 5.07 -3.81
C GLN A 114 4.14 5.16 -2.82
N LEU A 115 3.92 4.71 -1.59
CA LEU A 115 4.90 4.71 -0.51
C LEU A 115 5.23 3.25 -0.16
N HIS A 116 6.52 2.96 -0.02
CA HIS A 116 7.02 1.79 0.67
C HIS A 116 7.79 2.26 1.91
N LEU A 117 7.48 1.70 3.08
CA LEU A 117 8.14 2.02 4.34
C LEU A 117 8.32 0.74 5.15
N GLU A 118 9.56 0.47 5.56
CA GLU A 118 9.83 -0.50 6.62
C GLU A 118 10.03 0.22 7.94
N PHE A 119 9.45 -0.33 9.01
CA PHE A 119 9.61 0.19 10.36
C PHE A 119 9.69 -0.94 11.38
N ARG A 120 10.23 -0.60 12.55
CA ARG A 120 10.38 -1.53 13.66
C ARG A 120 10.21 -0.77 14.97
N THR A 121 9.35 -1.27 15.85
CA THR A 121 9.21 -0.76 17.21
C THR A 121 10.34 -1.28 18.11
N PRO A 122 10.70 -0.60 19.21
CA PRO A 122 11.81 -1.02 20.06
C PRO A 122 11.66 -2.45 20.58
N ALA A 123 12.72 -3.25 20.53
CA ALA A 123 12.69 -4.63 21.04
C ALA A 123 12.42 -4.69 22.56
N LYS A 124 12.89 -3.69 23.30
CA LYS A 124 12.55 -3.52 24.70
C LYS A 124 11.15 -2.90 24.80
N VAL A 125 10.20 -3.69 25.30
CA VAL A 125 8.83 -3.24 25.55
C VAL A 125 8.79 -2.33 26.77
N GLU A 126 8.34 -1.09 26.55
CA GLU A 126 8.08 -0.11 27.60
C GLU A 126 6.77 0.64 27.32
N GLY A 127 5.99 0.90 28.38
CA GLY A 127 4.70 1.57 28.28
C GLY A 127 3.55 0.65 27.84
N THR A 128 2.36 1.22 27.74
CA THR A 128 1.13 0.55 27.32
C THR A 128 0.27 1.48 26.47
N GLY A 129 -0.66 0.92 25.69
CA GLY A 129 -1.53 1.69 24.81
C GLY A 129 -0.72 2.59 23.87
N GLN A 130 -1.03 3.88 23.84
CA GLN A 130 -0.34 4.88 23.01
C GLN A 130 1.08 5.22 23.48
N GLY A 131 1.47 4.81 24.69
CA GLY A 131 2.81 5.08 25.24
C GLY A 131 3.88 4.07 24.79
N ARG A 132 3.51 3.06 23.99
CA ARG A 132 4.37 1.94 23.62
C ARG A 132 4.72 1.98 22.12
N GLY A 133 5.95 2.38 21.81
CA GLY A 133 6.48 2.36 20.42
C GLY A 133 5.73 3.25 19.42
N ASN A 134 5.27 4.43 19.85
CA ASN A 134 4.42 5.32 19.06
C ASN A 134 5.23 6.22 18.09
N SER A 135 4.77 6.31 16.84
CA SER A 135 5.23 7.21 15.79
C SER A 135 4.13 7.37 14.73
N GLY A 136 4.41 8.01 13.60
CA GLY A 136 3.40 8.12 12.53
C GLY A 136 3.97 8.64 11.22
N VAL A 137 3.30 8.29 10.13
CA VAL A 137 3.58 8.83 8.79
C VAL A 137 2.50 9.86 8.46
N PHE A 138 2.90 11.11 8.24
CA PHE A 138 1.96 12.20 7.96
C PHE A 138 1.95 12.53 6.47
N PHE A 139 0.91 12.09 5.76
CA PHE A 139 0.69 12.50 4.38
C PHE A 139 0.31 13.98 4.33
N MET A 140 1.03 14.74 3.50
CA MET A 140 0.93 16.20 3.39
C MET A 140 1.10 16.94 4.73
N GLY A 141 1.73 16.31 5.73
CA GLY A 141 1.88 16.87 7.08
C GLY A 141 0.58 16.93 7.89
N ILE A 142 -0.51 16.32 7.42
CA ILE A 142 -1.86 16.45 8.00
C ILE A 142 -2.45 15.10 8.38
N TYR A 143 -2.37 14.11 7.48
CA TYR A 143 -3.10 12.84 7.64
C TYR A 143 -2.16 11.76 8.15
N GLU A 144 -2.36 11.35 9.40
CA GLU A 144 -1.51 10.38 10.09
C GLU A 144 -1.93 8.94 9.83
N LEU A 145 -1.05 8.18 9.20
CA LEU A 145 -1.03 6.72 9.24
C LEU A 145 -0.24 6.30 10.48
N GLN A 146 -0.94 5.66 11.41
CA GLN A 146 -0.42 5.39 12.74
C GLN A 146 0.66 4.30 12.74
N ILE A 147 1.78 4.58 13.39
CA ILE A 147 2.79 3.58 13.77
C ILE A 147 2.72 3.37 15.28
N LEU A 148 2.45 2.15 15.70
CA LEU A 148 2.40 1.82 17.12
C LEU A 148 2.85 0.37 17.32
N ASP A 149 3.43 0.08 18.47
CA ASP A 149 3.55 -1.31 18.91
C ASP A 149 2.16 -1.82 19.32
N SER A 150 1.46 -2.43 18.37
CA SER A 150 0.13 -3.02 18.59
C SER A 150 0.17 -4.54 18.78
N TYR A 151 1.36 -5.15 18.93
CA TYR A 151 1.49 -6.58 19.24
C TYR A 151 1.20 -6.82 20.72
N GLU A 152 0.09 -7.51 21.01
CA GLU A 152 -0.37 -7.80 22.37
C GLU A 152 -0.42 -6.53 23.26
N ASN A 153 -0.86 -5.41 22.67
CA ASN A 153 -0.94 -4.11 23.33
C ASN A 153 -2.31 -3.45 23.04
N SER A 154 -3.24 -3.55 23.98
CA SER A 154 -4.58 -2.98 23.83
C SER A 154 -4.56 -1.44 23.86
N THR A 155 -5.29 -0.82 22.94
CA THR A 155 -5.53 0.63 22.88
C THR A 155 -6.89 0.89 22.22
N TYR A 156 -7.28 2.16 22.03
CA TYR A 156 -8.48 2.48 21.26
C TYR A 156 -8.27 2.16 19.77
N VAL A 157 -9.23 1.43 19.18
CA VAL A 157 -9.05 0.76 17.87
C VAL A 157 -8.78 1.72 16.70
N ASN A 158 -9.31 2.94 16.75
CA ASN A 158 -9.05 3.97 15.74
C ASN A 158 -7.71 4.71 15.95
N GLY A 159 -6.85 4.27 16.88
CA GLY A 159 -5.50 4.81 17.07
C GLY A 159 -4.42 3.74 17.23
N GLN A 160 -4.71 2.49 16.87
CA GLN A 160 -3.70 1.43 16.80
C GLN A 160 -2.94 1.47 15.46
N ALA A 161 -1.88 0.67 15.33
CA ALA A 161 -1.06 0.62 14.11
C ALA A 161 -1.90 0.40 12.85
N GLY A 162 -1.62 1.16 11.79
CA GLY A 162 -2.36 1.10 10.53
C GLY A 162 -3.68 1.89 10.50
N ALA A 163 -4.10 2.48 11.63
CA ALA A 163 -5.24 3.40 11.63
C ALA A 163 -4.91 4.69 10.85
N ILE A 164 -5.93 5.26 10.21
CA ILE A 164 -5.92 6.72 10.01
C ILE A 164 -6.27 7.33 11.35
N TYR A 165 -5.30 7.93 12.01
CA TYR A 165 -5.36 8.22 13.44
C TYR A 165 -6.64 8.97 13.83
N LYS A 166 -7.38 8.35 14.75
CA LYS A 166 -8.70 8.74 15.28
C LYS A 166 -9.85 8.86 14.28
N GLN A 167 -9.67 8.48 13.01
CA GLN A 167 -10.71 8.55 11.98
C GLN A 167 -11.20 7.17 11.56
N TYR A 168 -10.28 6.28 11.16
CA TYR A 168 -10.61 4.96 10.64
C TYR A 168 -9.73 3.90 11.30
N PRO A 169 -10.30 2.94 12.05
CA PRO A 169 -9.56 1.76 12.50
C PRO A 169 -9.00 0.96 11.31
N PRO A 170 -7.85 0.29 11.47
CA PRO A 170 -7.40 -0.65 10.46
C PRO A 170 -8.37 -1.84 10.40
N LEU A 171 -8.45 -2.49 9.24
CA LEU A 171 -9.32 -3.65 9.05
C LEU A 171 -8.89 -4.86 9.89
N VAL A 172 -7.58 -4.98 10.17
CA VAL A 172 -6.97 -6.03 10.98
C VAL A 172 -5.79 -5.45 11.77
N ASN A 173 -5.40 -6.12 12.85
CA ASN A 173 -4.09 -5.89 13.47
C ASN A 173 -3.10 -6.90 12.89
N ALA A 174 -2.15 -6.42 12.08
CA ALA A 174 -1.12 -7.21 11.43
C ALA A 174 0.29 -6.96 12.01
N SER A 175 0.39 -6.35 13.20
CA SER A 175 1.68 -6.01 13.80
C SER A 175 2.50 -7.25 14.14
N ARG A 176 3.78 -7.20 13.79
CA ARG A 176 4.79 -8.18 14.20
C ARG A 176 5.28 -7.87 15.62
N ARG A 177 6.08 -8.78 16.18
CA ARG A 177 6.59 -8.62 17.55
C ARG A 177 7.53 -7.41 17.66
N PRO A 178 7.67 -6.80 18.85
CA PRO A 178 8.63 -5.74 19.09
C PRO A 178 10.05 -6.19 18.70
N GLY A 179 10.79 -5.33 17.99
CA GLY A 179 12.11 -5.68 17.46
C GLY A 179 12.11 -6.39 16.11
N GLU A 180 10.95 -6.76 15.56
CA GLU A 180 10.84 -7.26 14.19
C GLU A 180 10.52 -6.12 13.20
N TRP A 181 11.11 -6.19 12.01
CA TRP A 181 10.76 -5.29 10.92
C TRP A 181 9.39 -5.65 10.36
N GLN A 182 8.59 -4.64 10.05
CA GLN A 182 7.33 -4.75 9.33
C GLN A 182 7.21 -3.63 8.31
N THR A 183 6.29 -3.80 7.36
CA THR A 183 6.21 -2.94 6.18
C THR A 183 4.84 -2.28 6.12
N PHE A 184 4.82 -1.04 5.65
CA PHE A 184 3.65 -0.44 5.02
C PHE A 184 3.95 -0.20 3.55
N ASP A 185 3.14 -0.80 2.71
CA ASP A 185 2.99 -0.38 1.34
C ASP A 185 1.67 0.38 1.22
N ALA A 186 1.72 1.59 0.68
CA ALA A 186 0.55 2.45 0.65
C ALA A 186 0.39 3.18 -0.67
N VAL A 187 -0.86 3.38 -1.08
CA VAL A 187 -1.24 4.27 -2.17
C VAL A 187 -2.03 5.43 -1.57
N TRP A 188 -1.49 6.63 -1.76
CA TRP A 188 -2.08 7.88 -1.31
C TRP A 188 -2.55 8.70 -2.51
N ILE A 189 -3.81 9.12 -2.46
CA ILE A 189 -4.39 10.08 -3.39
C ILE A 189 -4.71 11.34 -2.59
N ALA A 190 -4.02 12.43 -2.91
CA ALA A 190 -4.19 13.69 -2.21
C ALA A 190 -5.61 14.29 -2.43
N PRO A 191 -6.15 15.05 -1.48
CA PRO A 191 -7.41 15.74 -1.67
C PRO A 191 -7.30 16.76 -2.83
N ARG A 192 -8.39 16.98 -3.55
CA ARG A 192 -8.49 17.99 -4.61
C ARG A 192 -9.43 19.10 -4.18
N PHE A 193 -9.02 20.34 -4.36
CA PHE A 193 -9.80 21.53 -4.03
C PHE A 193 -9.99 22.39 -5.28
N ALA A 194 -11.14 23.07 -5.36
CA ALA A 194 -11.38 24.11 -6.35
C ALA A 194 -10.63 25.40 -5.98
N ALA A 195 -10.57 26.36 -6.90
CA ALA A 195 -9.90 27.64 -6.68
C ALA A 195 -10.49 28.46 -5.52
N ASP A 196 -11.77 28.25 -5.20
CA ASP A 196 -12.47 28.87 -4.07
C ASP A 196 -12.29 28.12 -2.73
N GLY A 197 -11.47 27.06 -2.72
CA GLY A 197 -11.22 26.24 -1.54
C GLY A 197 -12.27 25.15 -1.28
N LYS A 198 -13.29 25.00 -2.13
CA LYS A 198 -14.26 23.91 -2.00
C LYS A 198 -13.60 22.55 -2.26
N LEU A 199 -13.85 21.57 -1.38
CA LEU A 199 -13.39 20.19 -1.59
C LEU A 199 -14.10 19.58 -2.81
N LEU A 200 -13.32 19.10 -3.78
CA LEU A 200 -13.79 18.41 -4.97
C LEU A 200 -13.69 16.89 -4.82
N SER A 201 -12.58 16.40 -4.25
CA SER A 201 -12.39 14.99 -3.93
C SER A 201 -11.65 14.85 -2.61
N PRO A 202 -12.13 14.02 -1.66
CA PRO A 202 -11.41 13.75 -0.43
C PRO A 202 -10.12 12.98 -0.70
N ALA A 203 -9.22 13.01 0.27
CA ALA A 203 -8.04 12.17 0.24
C ALA A 203 -8.42 10.69 0.36
N ARG A 204 -7.62 9.80 -0.23
CA ARG A 204 -7.80 8.35 -0.12
C ARG A 204 -6.45 7.70 0.20
N LEU A 205 -6.45 6.80 1.18
CA LEU A 205 -5.31 5.97 1.50
C LEU A 205 -5.74 4.50 1.42
N THR A 206 -4.94 3.68 0.76
CA THR A 206 -4.95 2.22 0.92
C THR A 206 -3.59 1.82 1.47
N VAL A 207 -3.56 0.96 2.48
CA VAL A 207 -2.33 0.47 3.13
C VAL A 207 -2.43 -1.03 3.36
N TRP A 208 -1.31 -1.74 3.20
CA TRP A 208 -1.18 -3.17 3.47
C TRP A 208 0.19 -3.52 4.05
#